data_AF-A0A257UW12-F1
#
_entry.id   AF-A0A257UW12-F1
#
_cell.length_a   1.000
_cell.length_b   1.000
_cell.length_c   1.000
_cell.angle_alpha   90.00
_cell.angle_beta   90.00
_cell.angle_gamma   90.00
#
_symmetry.space_group_name_H-M   'P 1'
#
loop_
_entity.id
_entity.type
_entity.pdbx_description
1 polymer ?
#
loop_
_entity_poly.entity_id
_entity_poly.type
_entity_poly.pdbx_seq_one_letter_code
_entity_poly.pdbx_strand_id
1 'polypeptide(L)'
;MADQPKSKSKAAGAEANPMTMFMPDFDFTKAFAAMKSPAMPGMEVVLSAYRRNLEALSEANRVALEGAQAVARRHMEIMQRTMTDLTEQMRGVNVNDTPQARATKQAELLKHAYETAVANMRDLGDLIQRSNHDAVEKLNRRFSEAMDEMKTLIDKKS
;
A
#
# COMPACT_ATOMS: atom_id res chain seq x y z
N MET A 1 22.49 -19.89 56.68
CA MET A 1 21.62 -20.19 55.53
C MET A 1 20.98 -18.89 55.09
N ALA A 2 21.35 -18.43 53.90
CA ALA A 2 20.76 -17.30 53.22
C ALA A 2 19.48 -17.76 52.51
N ASP A 3 18.40 -16.97 52.59
CA ASP A 3 17.60 -16.61 51.42
C ASP A 3 16.61 -15.47 51.73
N GLN A 4 16.55 -14.49 50.82
CA GLN A 4 15.49 -13.48 50.64
C GLN A 4 14.59 -13.97 49.46
N PRO A 5 13.55 -13.25 48.96
CA PRO A 5 12.65 -12.24 49.53
C PRO A 5 11.14 -12.55 49.25
N LYS A 6 10.21 -11.81 49.88
CA LYS A 6 8.78 -11.84 49.50
C LYS A 6 8.46 -10.87 48.35
N SER A 7 7.99 -11.46 47.24
CA SER A 7 6.92 -11.02 46.34
C SER A 7 6.96 -9.60 45.74
N LYS A 8 7.46 -9.50 44.50
CA LYS A 8 6.98 -8.52 43.51
C LYS A 8 5.93 -9.22 42.63
N SER A 9 4.65 -8.87 42.80
CA SER A 9 3.58 -9.29 41.89
C SER A 9 3.66 -8.44 40.62
N LYS A 10 4.06 -9.08 39.51
CA LYS A 10 3.96 -8.53 38.15
C LYS A 10 2.49 -8.51 37.74
N ALA A 11 1.93 -7.32 37.55
CA ALA A 11 0.70 -7.17 36.78
C ALA A 11 1.04 -7.24 35.29
N ALA A 12 0.69 -8.36 34.67
CA ALA A 12 0.59 -8.52 33.23
C ALA A 12 -0.76 -7.98 32.75
N GLY A 13 -0.79 -7.42 31.54
CA GLY A 13 -2.03 -7.13 30.83
C GLY A 13 -2.25 -5.65 30.51
N ALA A 14 -1.41 -5.07 29.66
CA ALA A 14 -1.83 -3.96 28.82
C ALA A 14 -1.84 -4.49 27.38
N GLU A 15 -3.03 -4.54 26.78
CA GLU A 15 -3.23 -4.91 25.40
C GLU A 15 -2.30 -4.06 24.53
N ALA A 16 -1.43 -4.72 23.76
CA ALA A 16 -0.44 -4.06 22.93
C ALA A 16 -1.15 -3.39 21.74
N ASN A 17 -1.56 -2.14 21.96
CA ASN A 17 -2.01 -1.26 20.90
C ASN A 17 -0.79 -1.00 19.98
N PRO A 18 -0.83 -1.33 18.68
CA PRO A 18 0.36 -1.26 17.81
C PRO A 18 1.01 0.13 17.78
N MET A 19 0.25 1.19 18.08
CA MET A 19 0.77 2.55 18.25
C MET A 19 1.76 2.73 19.41
N THR A 20 1.61 1.99 20.53
CA THR A 20 2.50 2.12 21.69
C THR A 20 3.84 1.40 21.50
N MET A 21 3.90 0.44 20.58
CA MET A 21 5.14 -0.27 20.24
C MET A 21 6.09 0.59 19.39
N PHE A 22 5.54 1.45 18.54
CA PHE A 22 6.32 2.33 17.65
C PHE A 22 6.74 3.65 18.30
N MET A 23 6.11 4.07 19.40
CA MET A 23 6.43 5.30 20.11
C MET A 23 6.33 5.12 21.65
N PRO A 24 7.25 4.36 22.27
CA PRO A 24 7.21 4.07 23.70
C PRO A 24 7.37 5.31 24.59
N ASP A 25 7.97 6.38 24.06
CA ASP A 25 8.23 7.63 24.78
C ASP A 25 7.18 8.73 24.52
N PHE A 26 6.13 8.45 23.74
CA PHE A 26 5.11 9.45 23.44
C PHE A 26 4.02 9.48 24.52
N ASP A 27 4.14 10.43 25.45
CA ASP A 27 3.17 10.66 26.52
C ASP A 27 1.92 11.39 25.99
N PHE A 28 0.92 10.61 25.58
CA PHE A 28 -0.38 11.08 25.11
C PHE A 28 -1.10 11.98 26.12
N THR A 29 -0.86 11.79 27.43
CA THR A 29 -1.50 12.58 28.50
C THR A 29 -0.95 14.01 28.50
N LYS A 30 0.37 14.15 28.35
CA LYS A 30 1.02 15.46 28.20
C LYS A 30 0.65 16.15 26.89
N ALA A 31 0.60 15.41 25.78
CA ALA A 31 0.19 15.94 24.49
C ALA A 31 -1.27 16.48 24.53
N PHE A 32 -2.16 15.74 25.20
CA PHE A 32 -3.55 16.14 25.39
C PHE A 32 -3.73 17.32 26.36
N ALA A 33 -2.93 17.39 27.43
CA ALA A 33 -2.92 18.50 28.37
C ALA A 33 -2.41 19.81 27.73
N ALA A 34 -1.39 19.72 26.86
CA ALA A 34 -0.89 20.86 26.10
C ALA A 34 -1.93 21.41 25.09
N MET A 35 -2.79 20.54 24.56
CA MET A 35 -3.89 20.91 23.67
C MET A 35 -5.06 21.61 24.39
N LYS A 36 -5.19 21.45 25.72
CA LYS A 36 -6.19 22.13 26.55
C LYS A 36 -5.82 23.58 26.94
N SER A 37 -4.72 24.12 26.42
CA SER A 37 -4.34 25.53 26.58
C SER A 37 -5.40 26.47 25.99
N PRO A 38 -5.61 27.71 26.51
CA PRO A 38 -6.70 28.60 26.11
C PRO A 38 -6.74 28.76 24.59
N ALA A 39 -7.95 28.71 24.01
CA ALA A 39 -8.19 28.80 22.57
C ALA A 39 -7.36 29.91 21.91
N MET A 40 -6.22 29.51 21.34
CA MET A 40 -5.35 30.41 20.60
C MET A 40 -6.02 30.73 19.26
N PRO A 41 -6.02 32.00 18.79
CA PRO A 41 -6.55 32.34 17.48
C PRO A 41 -5.91 31.45 16.40
N GLY A 42 -6.72 30.67 15.68
CA GLY A 42 -6.25 29.74 14.63
C GLY A 42 -6.17 28.27 15.04
N MET A 43 -6.51 27.89 16.28
CA MET A 43 -6.48 26.48 16.72
C MET A 43 -7.46 25.59 15.91
N GLU A 44 -8.67 26.06 15.62
CA GLU A 44 -9.62 25.36 14.74
C GLU A 44 -9.04 25.09 13.34
N VAL A 45 -8.28 26.03 12.78
CA VAL A 45 -7.67 25.88 11.45
C VAL A 45 -6.60 24.81 11.51
N VAL A 46 -5.74 24.83 12.53
CA VAL A 46 -4.71 23.81 12.74
C VAL A 46 -5.32 22.42 12.97
N LEU A 47 -6.32 22.31 13.84
CA LEU A 47 -7.01 21.04 14.09
C LEU A 47 -7.72 20.49 12.84
N SER A 48 -8.32 21.38 12.04
CA SER A 48 -8.92 20.99 10.76
C SER A 48 -7.87 20.53 9.74
N ALA A 49 -6.70 21.18 9.69
CA ALA A 49 -5.58 20.79 8.84
C ALA A 49 -5.02 19.42 9.24
N TYR A 50 -4.92 19.13 10.55
CA TYR A 50 -4.53 17.82 11.05
C TYR A 50 -5.51 16.72 10.64
N ARG A 51 -6.83 16.96 10.76
CA ARG A 51 -7.85 16.01 10.30
C ARG A 51 -7.73 15.75 8.80
N ARG A 52 -7.63 16.79 7.98
CA ARG A 52 -7.44 16.69 6.53
C ARG A 52 -6.16 15.94 6.15
N ASN A 53 -5.07 16.13 6.89
CA ASN A 53 -3.83 15.38 6.67
C ASN A 53 -4.02 13.88 6.92
N LEU A 54 -4.71 13.51 8.01
CA LEU A 54 -4.99 12.11 8.32
C LEU A 54 -5.92 11.47 7.28
N GLU A 55 -6.93 12.21 6.82
CA GLU A 55 -7.83 11.78 5.74
C GLU A 55 -7.04 11.54 4.44
N ALA A 56 -6.19 12.48 4.02
CA ALA A 56 -5.37 12.32 2.81
C ALA A 56 -4.40 11.14 2.90
N LEU A 57 -3.76 10.92 4.05
CA LEU A 57 -2.92 9.74 4.28
C LEU A 57 -3.73 8.44 4.24
N SER A 58 -4.92 8.44 4.84
CA SER A 58 -5.82 7.29 4.81
C SER A 58 -6.28 6.96 3.38
N GLU A 59 -6.65 7.98 2.60
CA GLU A 59 -7.03 7.82 1.20
C GLU A 59 -5.87 7.31 0.33
N ALA A 60 -4.68 7.89 0.48
CA ALA A 60 -3.49 7.43 -0.24
C ALA A 60 -3.16 5.96 0.08
N ASN A 61 -3.25 5.58 1.35
CA ASN A 61 -3.09 4.19 1.78
C ASN A 61 -4.16 3.27 1.19
N ARG A 62 -5.42 3.72 1.14
CA ARG A 62 -6.52 2.96 0.52
C ARG A 62 -6.24 2.71 -0.95
N VAL A 63 -5.84 3.74 -1.71
CA VAL A 63 -5.50 3.62 -3.13
C VAL A 63 -4.33 2.65 -3.34
N ALA A 64 -3.27 2.76 -2.53
CA ALA A 64 -2.14 1.83 -2.59
C ALA A 64 -2.55 0.37 -2.32
N LEU A 65 -3.42 0.14 -1.33
CA LEU A 65 -3.96 -1.19 -1.04
C LEU A 65 -4.83 -1.73 -2.16
N GLU A 66 -5.70 -0.90 -2.73
CA GLU A 66 -6.53 -1.26 -3.89
C GLU A 66 -5.67 -1.63 -5.11
N GLY A 67 -4.58 -0.90 -5.36
CA GLY A 67 -3.60 -1.23 -6.38
C GLY A 67 -2.88 -2.55 -6.13
N ALA A 68 -2.42 -2.80 -4.90
CA ALA A 68 -1.82 -4.08 -4.53
C ALA A 68 -2.79 -5.26 -4.73
N GLN A 69 -4.07 -5.09 -4.37
CA GLN A 69 -5.10 -6.09 -4.64
C GLN A 69 -5.35 -6.28 -6.13
N ALA A 70 -5.33 -5.21 -6.93
CA ALA A 70 -5.49 -5.30 -8.38
C ALA A 70 -4.33 -6.08 -9.02
N VAL A 71 -3.10 -5.84 -8.58
CA VAL A 71 -1.91 -6.60 -9.00
C VAL A 71 -2.05 -8.08 -8.61
N ALA A 72 -2.48 -8.38 -7.38
CA ALA A 72 -2.69 -9.76 -6.93
C ALA A 72 -3.77 -10.49 -7.76
N ARG A 73 -4.91 -9.84 -8.04
CA ARG A 73 -5.95 -10.36 -8.93
C ARG A 73 -5.40 -10.64 -10.32
N ARG A 74 -4.66 -9.68 -10.89
CA ARG A 74 -4.04 -9.84 -12.22
C ARG A 74 -3.05 -11.00 -12.26
N HIS A 75 -2.25 -11.19 -11.22
CA HIS A 75 -1.34 -12.31 -11.12
C HIS A 75 -2.08 -13.66 -11.14
N MET A 76 -3.21 -13.78 -10.42
CA MET A 76 -4.05 -14.99 -10.46
C MET A 76 -4.66 -15.25 -11.84
N GLU A 77 -5.14 -14.21 -12.53
CA GLU A 77 -5.66 -14.33 -13.90
C GLU A 77 -4.59 -14.84 -14.87
N ILE A 78 -3.36 -14.34 -14.75
CA ILE A 78 -2.21 -14.78 -15.55
C ILE A 78 -1.93 -16.27 -15.28
N MET A 79 -1.94 -16.71 -14.03
CA MET A 79 -1.75 -18.13 -13.68
C MET A 79 -2.85 -19.02 -14.26
N GLN A 80 -4.12 -18.62 -14.15
CA GLN A 80 -5.24 -19.37 -14.71
C GLN A 80 -5.11 -19.51 -16.23
N ARG A 81 -4.83 -18.41 -16.94
CA ARG A 81 -4.58 -18.45 -18.39
C ARG A 81 -3.42 -19.36 -18.75
N THR A 82 -2.32 -19.27 -18.03
CA THR A 82 -1.13 -20.10 -18.30
C THR A 82 -1.43 -21.60 -18.17
N MET A 83 -2.24 -21.99 -17.18
CA MET A 83 -2.68 -23.38 -17.02
C MET A 83 -3.63 -23.85 -18.12
N THR A 84 -4.53 -22.97 -18.56
CA THR A 84 -5.40 -23.22 -19.72
C THR A 84 -4.57 -23.40 -21.00
N ASP A 85 -3.66 -22.48 -21.28
CA ASP A 85 -2.79 -22.52 -22.47
C ASP A 85 -1.94 -23.80 -22.48
N LEU A 86 -1.36 -24.18 -21.34
CA LEU A 86 -0.59 -25.42 -21.21
C LEU A 86 -1.45 -26.66 -21.52
N THR A 87 -2.69 -26.69 -21.01
CA THR A 87 -3.61 -27.81 -21.23
C THR A 87 -4.00 -27.91 -22.70
N GLU A 88 -4.24 -26.78 -23.37
CA GLU A 88 -4.54 -26.74 -24.80
C GLU A 88 -3.34 -27.17 -25.65
N GLN A 89 -2.14 -26.70 -25.32
CA GLN A 89 -0.91 -27.12 -25.99
C GLN A 89 -0.71 -28.64 -25.88
N MET A 90 -0.91 -29.23 -24.70
CA MET A 90 -0.81 -30.68 -24.52
C MET A 90 -1.82 -31.46 -25.36
N ARG A 91 -3.05 -30.94 -25.55
CA ARG A 91 -4.06 -31.56 -26.42
C ARG A 91 -3.70 -31.46 -27.91
N GLY A 92 -2.94 -30.46 -28.30
CA GLY A 92 -2.51 -30.22 -29.69
C GLY A 92 -1.25 -30.99 -30.12
N VAL A 93 -0.60 -31.73 -29.22
CA VAL A 93 0.60 -32.52 -29.52
C VAL A 93 0.21 -33.77 -30.31
N ASN A 94 0.70 -33.88 -31.55
CA ASN A 94 0.57 -35.08 -32.37
C ASN A 94 1.94 -35.80 -32.43
N VAL A 95 1.99 -37.02 -31.91
CA VAL A 95 3.22 -37.83 -31.83
C VAL A 95 3.76 -38.20 -33.21
N ASN A 96 2.91 -38.16 -34.24
CA ASN A 96 3.23 -38.55 -35.61
C ASN A 96 3.74 -37.39 -36.50
N ASP A 97 3.94 -36.19 -35.94
CA ASP A 97 4.41 -35.02 -36.72
C ASP A 97 5.83 -35.20 -37.27
N THR A 98 6.08 -34.67 -38.48
CA THR A 98 7.42 -34.64 -39.09
C THR A 98 8.37 -33.68 -38.36
N PRO A 99 9.71 -33.84 -38.47
CA PRO A 99 10.66 -32.94 -37.83
C PRO A 99 10.46 -31.45 -38.16
N GLN A 100 10.16 -31.13 -39.42
CA GLN A 100 9.90 -29.76 -39.87
C GLN A 100 8.59 -29.19 -39.27
N ALA A 101 7.53 -30.00 -39.19
CA ALA A 101 6.27 -29.59 -38.58
C ALA A 101 6.45 -29.34 -37.07
N ARG A 102 7.24 -30.18 -36.38
CA ARG A 102 7.61 -29.98 -34.97
C ARG A 102 8.40 -28.70 -34.76
N ALA A 103 9.39 -28.41 -35.61
CA ALA A 103 10.19 -27.20 -35.53
C ALA A 103 9.34 -25.93 -35.72
N THR A 104 8.40 -25.95 -36.67
CA THR A 104 7.47 -24.83 -36.91
C THR A 104 6.57 -24.60 -35.70
N LYS A 105 5.94 -25.66 -35.15
CA LYS A 105 5.13 -25.58 -33.93
C LYS A 105 5.93 -25.03 -32.74
N GLN A 106 7.17 -25.48 -32.55
CA GLN A 106 8.02 -24.96 -31.47
C GLN A 106 8.32 -23.46 -31.62
N ALA A 107 8.58 -22.98 -32.84
CA ALA A 107 8.80 -21.56 -33.09
C ALA A 107 7.54 -20.72 -32.82
N GLU A 108 6.36 -21.20 -33.23
CA GLU A 108 5.07 -20.55 -32.95
C GLU A 108 4.77 -20.50 -31.45
N LEU A 109 5.00 -21.60 -30.73
CA LEU A 109 4.83 -21.67 -29.27
C LEU A 109 5.76 -20.69 -28.55
N LEU A 110 7.03 -20.61 -28.97
CA LEU A 110 7.99 -19.68 -28.39
C LEU A 110 7.58 -18.23 -28.64
N LYS A 111 7.16 -17.91 -29.87
CA LYS A 111 6.68 -16.57 -30.23
C LYS A 111 5.46 -16.19 -29.38
N HIS A 112 4.48 -17.08 -29.29
CA HIS A 112 3.27 -16.85 -28.51
C HIS A 112 3.57 -16.66 -27.02
N ALA A 113 4.42 -17.51 -26.44
CA ALA A 113 4.85 -17.39 -25.05
C ALA A 113 5.54 -16.04 -24.78
N TYR A 114 6.37 -15.58 -25.71
CA TYR A 114 7.03 -14.27 -25.61
C TYR A 114 6.04 -13.11 -25.66
N GLU A 115 5.13 -13.11 -26.64
CA GLU A 115 4.10 -12.07 -26.78
C GLU A 115 3.20 -11.98 -25.53
N THR A 116 2.77 -13.14 -25.00
CA THR A 116 1.98 -13.23 -23.78
C THR A 116 2.76 -12.72 -22.55
N ALA A 117 4.04 -13.10 -22.40
CA ALA A 117 4.86 -12.63 -21.30
C ALA A 117 5.05 -11.11 -21.32
N VAL A 118 5.32 -10.54 -22.50
CA VAL A 118 5.48 -9.08 -22.66
C VAL A 118 4.16 -8.35 -22.37
N ALA A 119 3.03 -8.86 -22.84
CA ALA A 119 1.71 -8.28 -22.53
C ALA A 119 1.43 -8.29 -21.03
N ASN A 120 1.67 -9.42 -20.36
CA ASN A 120 1.48 -9.55 -18.91
C ASN A 120 2.37 -8.59 -18.11
N MET A 121 3.64 -8.42 -18.51
CA MET A 121 4.55 -7.48 -17.87
C MET A 121 4.10 -6.02 -18.04
N ARG A 122 3.60 -5.66 -19.23
CA ARG A 122 3.07 -4.31 -19.49
C ARG A 122 1.87 -4.04 -18.60
N ASP A 123 0.88 -4.93 -18.58
CA ASP A 123 -0.34 -4.76 -17.78
C ASP A 123 -0.05 -4.61 -16.28
N LEU A 124 0.88 -5.42 -15.76
CA LEU A 124 1.28 -5.34 -14.36
C LEU A 124 2.03 -4.02 -14.06
N GLY A 125 2.96 -3.62 -14.93
CA GLY A 125 3.69 -2.35 -14.78
C GLY A 125 2.74 -1.16 -14.79
N ASP A 126 1.79 -1.16 -15.71
CA ASP A 126 0.72 -0.19 -15.85
C ASP A 126 -0.14 -0.07 -14.58
N LEU A 127 -0.56 -1.20 -13.99
CA LEU A 127 -1.33 -1.22 -12.74
C LEU A 127 -0.56 -0.61 -11.58
N ILE A 128 0.72 -0.99 -11.44
CA ILE A 128 1.61 -0.47 -10.39
C ILE A 128 1.82 1.03 -10.56
N GLN A 129 2.12 1.48 -11.78
CA GLN A 129 2.36 2.89 -12.09
C GLN A 129 1.11 3.74 -11.81
N ARG A 130 -0.07 3.30 -12.26
CA ARG A 130 -1.33 4.00 -11.99
C ARG A 130 -1.62 4.09 -10.50
N SER A 131 -1.51 3.00 -9.75
CA SER A 131 -1.74 3.01 -8.30
C SER A 131 -0.79 3.95 -7.56
N ASN A 132 0.49 3.98 -7.93
CA ASN A 132 1.47 4.86 -7.31
C ASN A 132 1.21 6.32 -7.67
N HIS A 133 0.90 6.60 -8.94
CA HIS A 133 0.56 7.94 -9.40
C HIS A 133 -0.64 8.50 -8.64
N ASP A 134 -1.73 7.74 -8.58
CA ASP A 134 -2.97 8.17 -7.93
C ASP A 134 -2.76 8.42 -6.43
N ALA A 135 -1.98 7.57 -5.75
CA ALA A 135 -1.64 7.78 -4.33
C ALA A 135 -0.80 9.05 -4.11
N VAL A 136 0.21 9.28 -4.95
CA VAL A 136 1.07 10.49 -4.88
C VAL A 136 0.28 11.74 -5.22
N GLU A 137 -0.64 11.69 -6.17
CA GLU A 137 -1.48 12.82 -6.55
C GLU A 137 -2.35 13.30 -5.36
N LYS A 138 -2.91 12.37 -4.59
CA LYS A 138 -3.66 12.70 -3.35
C LYS A 138 -2.79 13.45 -2.35
N LEU A 139 -1.56 12.99 -2.15
CA LEU A 139 -0.61 13.62 -1.23
C LEU A 139 -0.16 15.01 -1.73
N ASN A 140 0.15 15.14 -3.02
CA ASN A 140 0.54 16.42 -3.62
C ASN A 140 -0.56 17.46 -3.54
N ARG A 141 -1.81 17.05 -3.78
CA ARG A 141 -2.97 17.93 -3.62
C ARG A 141 -3.07 18.44 -2.19
N ARG A 142 -3.00 17.53 -1.20
CA ARG A 142 -3.09 17.93 0.21
C ARG A 142 -1.92 18.82 0.62
N PHE A 143 -0.72 18.55 0.13
CA PHE A 143 0.44 19.40 0.37
C PHE A 143 0.21 20.83 -0.14
N SER A 144 -0.34 20.98 -1.34
CA SER A 144 -0.67 22.30 -1.91
C SER A 144 -1.72 23.02 -1.06
N GLU A 145 -2.79 22.33 -0.68
CA GLU A 145 -3.83 22.86 0.21
C GLU A 145 -3.26 23.27 1.59
N ALA A 146 -2.30 22.51 2.14
CA ALA A 146 -1.66 22.85 3.41
C ALA A 146 -0.81 24.13 3.32
N MET A 147 -0.17 24.39 2.17
CA MET A 147 0.57 25.63 1.94
C MET A 147 -0.36 26.85 1.84
N ASP A 148 -1.53 26.69 1.22
CA ASP A 148 -2.56 27.74 1.16
C ASP A 148 -3.15 28.04 2.55
N GLU A 149 -3.39 27.00 3.35
CA GLU A 149 -3.81 27.13 4.76
C GLU A 149 -2.76 27.88 5.59
N MET A 150 -1.47 27.58 5.40
CA MET A 150 -0.38 28.29 6.07
C MET A 150 -0.33 29.77 5.69
N LYS A 151 -0.50 30.11 4.40
CA LYS A 151 -0.59 31.50 3.96
C LYS A 151 -1.74 32.25 4.63
N THR A 152 -2.91 31.62 4.69
CA THR A 152 -4.10 32.19 5.35
C THR A 152 -3.86 32.45 6.85
N LEU A 153 -3.12 31.56 7.53
CA LEU A 153 -2.76 31.74 8.93
C LEU A 153 -1.78 32.90 9.16
N ILE A 154 -0.86 33.13 8.22
CA ILE A 154 0.08 34.26 8.26
C ILE A 154 -0.68 35.57 8.04
N ASP A 155 -1.53 35.64 7.01
CA ASP A 155 -2.31 36.84 6.66
C ASP A 155 -3.30 37.24 7.78
N LYS A 156 -3.85 36.27 8.53
CA LYS A 156 -4.72 36.53 9.70
C LYS A 156 -3.98 37.02 10.94
N LYS A 157 -2.65 36.94 10.98
CA LYS A 157 -1.82 37.32 12.14
C LYS A 157 -1.23 38.73 12.01
N SER A 158 -1.26 39.29 10.80
CA SER A 158 -1.01 40.71 10.47
C SER A 158 -2.28 41.55 10.56
#